data_AF-A0A3B1BM84-F1
#
_entry.id   AF-A0A3B1BM84-F1
#
_cell.length_a   1.000
_cell.length_b   1.000
_cell.length_c   1.000
_cell.angle_alpha   90.00
_cell.angle_beta   90.00
_cell.angle_gamma   90.00
#
_symmetry.space_group_name_H-M   'P 1'
#
loop_
_entity.id
_entity.type
_entity.pdbx_description
1 polymer ?
#
loop_
_entity_poly.entity_id
_entity_poly.type
_entity_poly.pdbx_seq_one_letter_code
_entity_poly.pdbx_strand_id
1 'polypeptide(L)'
;MKSGPREIVTPFRPIPLDVPEGMKPNEFFNSTENLNDLEHNNGLLSNPENLLMYRKALGHSNVFDTSIIYNTSKCVLNPLGRPVRRTQVPDDVKHVWNRMNQIIIEYMLEKFPDPDKALVLAGEASLDATWSLTSPGVPSIRMLHNHFIVFDKKQLANAELTDPSNPNLTDGGQNSLFESYMHDVYRQFFDSLDLHILKSASSEASTFNLTGYPQGLPSWEIPGGVETLKNICFWREYDEILKGFIDFYRTFFSQVSTRNAPIPKDAYFPEQIEHTLLFNNDFLKTAKKVRDICITDAKYANSIRWQPAFKQLIYRNDEGKLIVTISQNSIGNAITELLGVVVKRVPDAEAYEKAEPALIEKLLEVRQRLIEADLGTGIKTKYWSEI
;
A
#
# COMPACT_ATOMS: atom_id res chain seq x y z
N MET A 1 -8.31 28.06 -2.33
CA MET A 1 -8.59 26.94 -1.41
C MET A 1 -7.37 26.73 -0.54
N LYS A 2 -7.50 26.51 0.77
CA LYS A 2 -6.35 26.28 1.65
C LYS A 2 -5.84 24.85 1.43
N SER A 3 -4.60 24.69 0.96
CA SER A 3 -3.96 23.38 0.80
C SER A 3 -3.72 22.74 2.17
N GLY A 4 -3.83 21.41 2.24
CA GLY A 4 -3.58 20.62 3.44
C GLY A 4 -4.33 19.28 3.44
N PRO A 5 -3.90 18.34 4.26
CA PRO A 5 -4.46 17.00 4.27
C PRO A 5 -5.94 17.02 4.69
N ARG A 6 -6.71 16.05 4.20
CA ARG A 6 -8.17 16.00 4.32
C ARG A 6 -8.61 14.84 5.19
N GLU A 7 -9.59 15.07 6.07
CA GLU A 7 -10.31 14.01 6.75
C GLU A 7 -11.69 13.84 6.11
N ILE A 8 -11.96 12.66 5.54
CA ILE A 8 -13.26 12.31 4.99
C ILE A 8 -13.98 11.31 5.88
N VAL A 9 -15.31 11.39 5.88
CA VAL A 9 -16.18 10.38 6.48
C VAL A 9 -16.69 9.44 5.40
N THR A 10 -16.40 8.16 5.54
CA THR A 10 -16.88 7.10 4.64
C THR A 10 -17.86 6.19 5.40
N PRO A 11 -19.16 6.23 5.08
CA PRO A 11 -20.14 5.33 5.70
C PRO A 11 -19.95 3.91 5.20
N PHE A 12 -20.14 2.93 6.10
CA PHE A 12 -20.06 1.51 5.77
C PHE A 12 -21.22 0.70 6.37
N ARG A 13 -21.53 -0.45 5.75
CA ARG A 13 -22.43 -1.45 6.34
C ARG A 13 -21.65 -2.32 7.35
N PRO A 14 -22.11 -2.43 8.61
CA PRO A 14 -21.48 -3.31 9.60
C PRO A 14 -21.27 -4.73 9.08
N ILE A 15 -20.09 -5.30 9.35
CA ILE A 15 -19.79 -6.69 8.99
C ILE A 15 -20.59 -7.59 9.94
N PRO A 16 -21.37 -8.55 9.44
CA PRO A 16 -22.25 -9.39 10.26
C PRO A 16 -21.47 -10.56 10.89
N LEU A 17 -20.32 -10.27 11.49
CA LEU A 17 -19.49 -11.26 12.19
C LEU A 17 -19.31 -10.84 13.64
N ASP A 18 -19.54 -11.78 14.55
CA ASP A 18 -19.27 -11.60 15.97
C ASP A 18 -17.80 -11.92 16.24
N VAL A 19 -17.10 -10.99 16.89
CA VAL A 19 -15.72 -11.22 17.34
C VAL A 19 -15.76 -12.23 18.51
N PRO A 20 -15.10 -13.39 18.41
CA PRO A 20 -15.10 -14.38 19.48
C PRO A 20 -14.60 -13.82 20.81
N GLU A 21 -15.14 -14.34 21.92
CA GLU A 21 -14.71 -13.95 23.26
C GLU A 21 -13.19 -14.13 23.44
N GLY A 22 -12.52 -13.10 23.96
CA GLY A 22 -11.07 -13.09 24.16
C GLY A 22 -10.24 -12.66 22.94
N MET A 23 -10.86 -12.39 21.79
CA MET A 23 -10.19 -11.88 20.60
C MET A 23 -10.44 -10.37 20.42
N LYS A 24 -9.42 -9.63 19.99
CA LYS A 24 -9.59 -8.23 19.60
C LYS A 24 -10.16 -8.14 18.18
N PRO A 25 -10.96 -7.10 17.84
CA PRO A 25 -11.50 -6.94 16.49
C PRO A 25 -10.43 -6.94 15.39
N ASN A 26 -9.30 -6.29 15.61
CA ASN A 26 -8.21 -6.24 14.64
C ASN A 26 -7.52 -7.60 14.43
N GLU A 27 -7.53 -8.50 15.42
CA GLU A 27 -7.06 -9.88 15.24
C GLU A 27 -8.05 -10.65 14.38
N PHE A 28 -9.34 -10.54 14.72
CA PHE A 28 -10.40 -11.32 14.08
C PHE A 28 -10.61 -10.94 12.62
N PHE A 29 -10.70 -9.64 12.30
CA PHE A 29 -10.81 -9.18 10.91
C PHE A 29 -9.53 -9.40 10.10
N ASN A 30 -8.45 -9.82 10.76
CA ASN A 30 -7.29 -10.37 10.10
C ASN A 30 -7.19 -11.88 10.34
N SER A 31 -8.27 -12.64 10.10
CA SER A 31 -8.27 -14.10 10.23
C SER A 31 -8.76 -14.86 8.99
N THR A 32 -8.48 -16.16 8.95
CA THR A 32 -9.04 -17.07 7.95
C THR A 32 -10.57 -17.01 7.92
N GLU A 33 -11.21 -16.79 9.08
CA GLU A 33 -12.68 -16.64 9.14
C GLU A 33 -13.15 -15.39 8.40
N ASN A 34 -12.47 -14.26 8.59
CA ASN A 34 -12.76 -13.06 7.81
C ASN A 34 -12.47 -13.26 6.30
N LEU A 35 -11.42 -14.01 5.93
CA LEU A 35 -11.18 -14.33 4.51
C LEU A 35 -12.30 -15.18 3.91
N ASN A 36 -12.84 -16.14 4.67
CA ASN A 36 -13.99 -16.91 4.23
C ASN A 36 -15.21 -16.01 4.05
N ASP A 37 -15.48 -15.09 4.97
CA ASP A 37 -16.56 -14.10 4.79
C ASP A 37 -16.33 -13.22 3.55
N LEU A 38 -15.11 -12.71 3.38
CA LEU A 38 -14.73 -11.91 2.21
C LEU A 38 -14.98 -12.65 0.91
N GLU A 39 -14.58 -13.92 0.81
CA GLU A 39 -14.78 -14.76 -0.37
C GLU A 39 -16.28 -14.93 -0.68
N HIS A 40 -17.12 -15.21 0.31
CA HIS A 40 -18.53 -15.58 0.09
C HIS A 40 -19.52 -14.39 0.06
N ASN A 41 -19.22 -13.30 0.77
CA ASN A 41 -20.11 -12.14 0.89
C ASN A 41 -19.64 -10.92 0.11
N ASN A 42 -18.34 -10.83 -0.20
CA ASN A 42 -17.74 -9.68 -0.86
C ASN A 42 -16.88 -10.05 -2.08
N GLY A 43 -16.76 -11.34 -2.39
CA GLY A 43 -15.93 -11.85 -3.48
C GLY A 43 -16.48 -11.44 -4.82
N LEU A 44 -15.60 -10.92 -5.68
CA LEU A 44 -15.91 -10.55 -7.04
C LEU A 44 -15.37 -11.60 -8.01
N LEU A 45 -14.11 -12.01 -7.84
CA LEU A 45 -13.43 -12.95 -8.73
C LEU A 45 -12.37 -13.74 -7.98
N SER A 46 -12.22 -15.02 -8.34
CA SER A 46 -11.14 -15.89 -7.88
C SER A 46 -10.43 -16.53 -9.07
N ASN A 47 -9.19 -16.98 -8.87
CA ASN A 47 -8.44 -17.72 -9.89
C ASN A 47 -7.59 -18.87 -9.30
N PRO A 48 -7.05 -19.76 -10.16
CA PRO A 48 -6.22 -20.90 -9.73
C PRO A 48 -4.95 -20.50 -8.96
N GLU A 49 -4.44 -19.29 -9.19
CA GLU A 49 -3.28 -18.71 -8.50
C GLU A 49 -3.62 -18.25 -7.07
N ASN A 50 -4.85 -18.45 -6.61
CA ASN A 50 -5.38 -18.02 -5.31
C ASN A 50 -5.43 -16.50 -5.13
N LEU A 51 -5.52 -15.73 -6.22
CA LEU A 51 -5.85 -14.31 -6.13
C LEU A 51 -7.36 -14.16 -5.99
N LEU A 52 -7.77 -13.41 -4.96
CA LEU A 52 -9.16 -13.07 -4.69
C LEU A 52 -9.34 -11.56 -4.88
N MET A 53 -10.14 -11.17 -5.87
CA MET A 53 -10.66 -9.80 -5.98
C MET A 53 -11.94 -9.70 -5.16
N TYR A 54 -12.06 -8.68 -4.31
CA TYR A 54 -13.20 -8.49 -3.44
C TYR A 54 -13.56 -7.02 -3.24
N ARG A 55 -14.84 -6.75 -2.95
CA ARG A 55 -15.31 -5.43 -2.51
C ARG A 55 -14.90 -5.20 -1.06
N LYS A 56 -14.41 -3.99 -0.72
CA LYS A 56 -14.18 -3.64 0.68
C LYS A 56 -15.48 -3.33 1.41
N ALA A 57 -15.82 -4.14 2.40
CA ALA A 57 -16.90 -3.83 3.33
C ALA A 57 -16.56 -2.58 4.18
N LEU A 58 -15.31 -2.47 4.64
CA LEU A 58 -14.77 -1.28 5.32
C LEU A 58 -13.97 -0.43 4.32
N GLY A 59 -14.69 0.14 3.35
CA GLY A 59 -14.11 0.95 2.28
C GLY A 59 -13.40 2.21 2.76
N HIS A 60 -12.46 2.67 1.94
CA HIS A 60 -11.88 4.01 1.97
C HIS A 60 -12.76 5.00 1.23
N SER A 61 -13.34 4.56 0.10
CA SER A 61 -14.21 5.33 -0.76
C SER A 61 -15.46 4.56 -1.14
N ASN A 62 -16.56 5.27 -1.35
CA ASN A 62 -17.79 4.73 -1.94
C ASN A 62 -17.93 5.04 -3.45
N VAL A 63 -16.93 5.69 -4.06
CA VAL A 63 -16.90 5.99 -5.51
C VAL A 63 -16.42 4.76 -6.30
N PHE A 64 -15.29 4.21 -5.88
CA PHE A 64 -14.70 2.95 -6.33
C PHE A 64 -13.68 2.48 -5.27
N ASP A 65 -13.86 1.28 -4.73
CA ASP A 65 -12.92 0.67 -3.78
C ASP A 65 -12.98 -0.86 -3.84
N THR A 66 -11.86 -1.48 -4.20
CA THR A 66 -11.70 -2.93 -4.23
C THR A 66 -10.26 -3.31 -3.89
N SER A 67 -10.04 -4.59 -3.63
CA SER A 67 -8.71 -5.13 -3.47
C SER A 67 -8.54 -6.49 -4.11
N ILE A 68 -7.29 -6.79 -4.44
CA ILE A 68 -6.84 -8.15 -4.73
C ILE A 68 -5.97 -8.60 -3.57
N ILE A 69 -6.25 -9.79 -3.04
CA ILE A 69 -5.44 -10.43 -2.01
C ILE A 69 -4.96 -11.79 -2.50
N TYR A 70 -3.71 -12.14 -2.22
CA TYR A 70 -3.21 -13.49 -2.46
C TYR A 70 -3.58 -14.39 -1.29
N ASN A 71 -4.71 -15.06 -1.46
CA ASN A 71 -5.37 -15.87 -0.45
C ASN A 71 -4.65 -17.21 -0.25
N THR A 72 -3.53 -17.18 0.47
CA THR A 72 -2.80 -18.39 0.87
C THR A 72 -3.38 -19.07 2.11
N SER A 73 -4.59 -18.71 2.55
CA SER A 73 -5.10 -19.12 3.87
C SER A 73 -5.39 -20.61 3.96
N LYS A 74 -5.75 -21.23 2.83
CA LYS A 74 -6.05 -22.65 2.70
C LYS A 74 -4.81 -23.51 2.42
N CYS A 75 -3.70 -22.91 1.93
CA CYS A 75 -2.49 -23.65 1.54
C CYS A 75 -1.27 -23.38 2.45
N VAL A 76 -1.22 -22.25 3.16
CA VAL A 76 -0.14 -21.89 4.10
C VAL A 76 -0.74 -21.65 5.48
N LEU A 77 -0.70 -22.69 6.32
CA LEU A 77 -1.21 -22.64 7.69
C LEU A 77 -0.28 -21.89 8.66
N ASN A 78 1.02 -21.87 8.39
CA ASN A 78 1.97 -21.05 9.15
C ASN A 78 1.82 -19.57 8.74
N PRO A 79 1.25 -18.69 9.58
CA PRO A 79 1.04 -17.29 9.21
C PRO A 79 2.35 -16.55 8.96
N LEU A 80 3.47 -16.97 9.57
CA LEU A 80 4.80 -16.37 9.35
C LEU A 80 5.41 -16.76 8.00
N GLY A 81 4.94 -17.84 7.39
CA GLY A 81 5.41 -18.32 6.08
C GLY A 81 4.65 -17.74 4.89
N ARG A 82 3.66 -16.87 5.13
CA ARG A 82 2.84 -16.27 4.07
C ARG A 82 3.58 -15.11 3.39
N PRO A 83 3.48 -14.96 2.06
CA PRO A 83 4.02 -13.80 1.37
C PRO A 83 3.37 -12.50 1.85
N VAL A 84 4.20 -11.61 2.38
CA VAL A 84 3.82 -10.25 2.83
C VAL A 84 4.35 -9.17 1.91
N ARG A 85 5.11 -9.55 0.86
CA ARG A 85 5.72 -8.65 -0.12
C ARG A 85 5.70 -9.30 -1.50
N ARG A 86 5.64 -8.46 -2.55
CA ARG A 86 5.63 -8.92 -3.95
C ARG A 86 6.86 -9.72 -4.34
N THR A 87 8.03 -9.42 -3.76
CA THR A 87 9.26 -10.18 -3.95
C THR A 87 9.20 -11.62 -3.42
N GLN A 88 8.22 -11.96 -2.60
CA GLN A 88 8.00 -13.30 -2.04
C GLN A 88 6.89 -14.06 -2.78
N VAL A 89 6.18 -13.41 -3.71
CA VAL A 89 5.11 -14.03 -4.50
C VAL A 89 5.75 -14.86 -5.63
N PRO A 90 5.31 -16.11 -5.84
CA PRO A 90 5.75 -16.93 -6.97
C PRO A 90 5.55 -16.24 -8.32
N ASP A 91 6.42 -16.50 -9.29
CA ASP A 91 6.43 -15.74 -10.55
C ASP A 91 5.18 -15.96 -11.41
N ASP A 92 4.61 -17.16 -11.40
CA ASP A 92 3.33 -17.50 -12.03
C ASP A 92 2.18 -16.67 -11.44
N VAL A 93 2.07 -16.61 -10.11
CA VAL A 93 1.09 -15.78 -9.40
C VAL A 93 1.33 -14.30 -9.70
N LYS A 94 2.59 -13.86 -9.72
CA LYS A 94 2.99 -12.47 -9.97
C LYS A 94 2.62 -12.00 -11.38
N HIS A 95 2.75 -12.86 -12.39
CA HIS A 95 2.33 -12.58 -13.76
C HIS A 95 0.83 -12.28 -13.84
N VAL A 96 0.00 -13.14 -13.25
CA VAL A 96 -1.46 -12.93 -13.20
C VAL A 96 -1.80 -11.68 -12.40
N TRP A 97 -1.14 -11.48 -11.25
CA TRP A 97 -1.29 -10.30 -10.40
C TRP A 97 -1.01 -8.99 -11.16
N ASN A 98 0.09 -8.92 -11.91
CA ASN A 98 0.47 -7.77 -12.75
C ASN A 98 -0.64 -7.45 -13.76
N ARG A 99 -1.13 -8.47 -14.47
CA ARG A 99 -2.20 -8.30 -15.48
C ARG A 99 -3.50 -7.80 -14.85
N MET A 100 -3.89 -8.34 -13.69
CA MET A 100 -5.08 -7.85 -12.98
C MET A 100 -4.92 -6.38 -12.56
N ASN A 101 -3.74 -5.98 -12.08
CA ASN A 101 -3.47 -4.59 -11.70
C ASN A 101 -3.55 -3.65 -12.90
N GLN A 102 -2.91 -4.03 -14.01
CA GLN A 102 -2.98 -3.28 -15.26
C GLN A 102 -4.44 -3.03 -15.68
N ILE A 103 -5.27 -4.07 -15.77
CA ILE A 103 -6.66 -3.95 -16.23
C ILE A 103 -7.51 -3.10 -15.28
N ILE A 104 -7.35 -3.25 -13.96
CA ILE A 104 -8.13 -2.45 -13.00
C ILE A 104 -7.70 -0.98 -13.04
N ILE A 105 -6.40 -0.70 -13.15
CA ILE A 105 -5.90 0.68 -13.27
C ILE A 105 -6.39 1.31 -14.57
N GLU A 106 -6.32 0.59 -15.69
CA GLU A 106 -6.84 1.02 -16.99
C GLU A 106 -8.34 1.34 -16.89
N TYR A 107 -9.14 0.46 -16.29
CA TYR A 107 -10.56 0.69 -16.04
C TYR A 107 -10.82 1.95 -15.22
N MET A 108 -10.10 2.16 -14.11
CA MET A 108 -10.26 3.36 -13.28
C MET A 108 -9.94 4.63 -14.06
N LEU A 109 -8.89 4.63 -14.89
CA LEU A 109 -8.52 5.80 -15.68
C LEU A 109 -9.52 6.09 -16.81
N GLU A 110 -10.09 5.05 -17.43
CA GLU A 110 -11.16 5.21 -18.43
C GLU A 110 -12.45 5.77 -17.83
N LYS A 111 -12.88 5.25 -16.66
CA LYS A 111 -14.12 5.70 -15.99
C LYS A 111 -13.99 7.04 -15.31
N PHE A 112 -12.77 7.41 -14.91
CA PHE A 112 -12.49 8.65 -14.23
C PHE A 112 -11.38 9.42 -14.94
N PRO A 113 -11.57 9.87 -16.20
CA PRO A 113 -10.48 10.38 -17.05
C PRO A 113 -9.97 11.76 -16.61
N ASP A 114 -10.82 12.53 -15.92
CA ASP A 114 -10.56 13.92 -15.56
C ASP A 114 -9.78 14.00 -14.23
N PRO A 115 -8.50 14.42 -14.25
CA PRO A 115 -7.69 14.52 -13.04
C PRO A 115 -8.21 15.59 -12.07
N ASP A 116 -8.99 16.58 -12.51
CA ASP A 116 -9.55 17.59 -11.61
C ASP A 116 -10.77 17.08 -10.82
N LYS A 117 -11.44 16.04 -11.32
CA LYS A 117 -12.63 15.46 -10.68
C LYS A 117 -12.35 14.27 -9.80
N ALA A 118 -11.31 13.49 -10.10
CA ALA A 118 -11.07 12.23 -9.43
C ALA A 118 -9.59 12.01 -9.05
N LEU A 119 -9.38 11.69 -7.78
CA LEU A 119 -8.12 11.16 -7.26
C LEU A 119 -8.13 9.65 -7.48
N VAL A 120 -7.22 9.14 -8.30
CA VAL A 120 -7.09 7.70 -8.60
C VAL A 120 -5.79 7.19 -8.00
N LEU A 121 -5.87 6.09 -7.24
CA LEU A 121 -4.70 5.38 -6.76
C LEU A 121 -4.89 3.87 -6.80
N ALA A 122 -3.79 3.17 -6.98
CA ALA A 122 -3.64 1.75 -6.75
C ALA A 122 -2.36 1.51 -5.95
N GLY A 123 -2.29 0.45 -5.16
CA GLY A 123 -1.00 0.06 -4.60
C GLY A 123 -1.02 -1.00 -3.54
N GLU A 124 0.19 -1.38 -3.17
CA GLU A 124 0.52 -2.49 -2.31
C GLU A 124 0.80 -1.99 -0.89
N ALA A 125 0.16 -2.63 0.08
CA ALA A 125 0.49 -2.43 1.49
C ALA A 125 1.00 -3.74 2.07
N SER A 126 2.27 -3.75 2.46
CA SER A 126 2.84 -4.87 3.19
C SER A 126 2.44 -4.81 4.65
N LEU A 127 1.86 -5.91 5.14
CA LEU A 127 1.62 -6.16 6.55
C LEU A 127 2.74 -7.04 7.14
N ASP A 128 3.99 -6.85 6.72
CA ASP A 128 5.11 -7.54 7.36
C ASP A 128 5.15 -7.15 8.84
N ALA A 129 5.02 -8.16 9.71
CA ALA A 129 4.77 -7.93 11.11
C ALA A 129 6.07 -7.52 11.78
N THR A 130 6.19 -6.22 12.00
CA THR A 130 7.11 -5.64 12.98
C THR A 130 6.45 -5.55 14.35
N TRP A 131 5.28 -6.18 14.52
CA TRP A 131 4.66 -6.30 15.83
C TRP A 131 5.59 -7.09 16.72
N SER A 132 5.75 -6.67 17.98
CA SER A 132 6.34 -7.57 18.95
C SER A 132 5.52 -8.86 18.89
N LEU A 133 6.18 -10.01 18.72
CA LEU A 133 5.54 -11.33 18.78
C LEU A 133 4.76 -11.53 20.10
N THR A 134 5.01 -10.67 21.10
CA THR A 134 4.38 -10.62 22.41
C THR A 134 3.26 -9.58 22.56
N SER A 135 2.98 -8.76 21.53
CA SER A 135 1.87 -7.80 21.58
C SER A 135 0.54 -8.50 21.27
N PRO A 136 -0.47 -8.47 22.17
CA PRO A 136 -1.80 -8.96 21.84
C PRO A 136 -2.37 -8.14 20.68
N GLY A 137 -2.68 -8.77 19.56
CA GLY A 137 -3.25 -8.13 18.38
C GLY A 137 -2.67 -8.57 17.02
N VAL A 138 -1.68 -9.48 16.99
CA VAL A 138 -0.96 -9.83 15.76
C VAL A 138 -1.93 -10.38 14.70
N PRO A 139 -2.08 -9.71 13.54
CA PRO A 139 -2.93 -10.18 12.43
C PRO A 139 -2.54 -11.60 11.99
N SER A 140 -3.51 -12.50 11.88
CA SER A 140 -3.27 -13.84 11.29
C SER A 140 -3.33 -13.84 9.75
N ILE A 141 -3.94 -12.82 9.14
CA ILE A 141 -3.75 -12.46 7.72
C ILE A 141 -2.49 -11.60 7.62
N ARG A 142 -1.37 -12.27 7.37
CA ARG A 142 -0.12 -11.67 6.90
C ARG A 142 -0.03 -11.86 5.40
N MET A 143 -0.85 -11.14 4.65
CA MET A 143 -0.93 -11.31 3.20
C MET A 143 -0.72 -9.98 2.49
N LEU A 144 0.04 -10.05 1.41
CA LEU A 144 0.08 -8.98 0.43
C LEU A 144 -1.31 -8.76 -0.15
N HIS A 145 -1.72 -7.50 -0.24
CA HIS A 145 -2.93 -7.11 -0.91
C HIS A 145 -2.76 -5.75 -1.59
N ASN A 146 -3.43 -5.59 -2.73
CA ASN A 146 -3.43 -4.36 -3.52
C ASN A 146 -4.76 -3.66 -3.32
N HIS A 147 -4.71 -2.35 -3.09
CA HIS A 147 -5.86 -1.47 -2.99
C HIS A 147 -6.06 -0.77 -4.32
N PHE A 148 -7.30 -0.61 -4.77
CA PHE A 148 -7.67 0.18 -5.94
C PHE A 148 -8.79 1.13 -5.51
N ILE A 149 -8.51 2.43 -5.49
CA ILE A 149 -9.37 3.41 -4.84
C ILE A 149 -9.50 4.64 -5.74
N VAL A 150 -10.72 5.13 -5.89
CA VAL A 150 -11.01 6.44 -6.48
C VAL A 150 -11.75 7.31 -5.49
N PHE A 151 -11.36 8.57 -5.34
CA PHE A 151 -12.09 9.58 -4.58
C PHE A 151 -12.64 10.69 -5.47
N ASP A 152 -13.81 11.21 -5.10
CA ASP A 152 -14.33 12.46 -5.67
C ASP A 152 -13.52 13.64 -5.10
N LYS A 153 -12.80 14.36 -5.97
CA LYS A 153 -12.00 15.52 -5.56
C LYS A 153 -12.86 16.66 -5.02
N LYS A 154 -14.12 16.79 -5.45
CA LYS A 154 -15.05 17.78 -4.87
C LYS A 154 -15.38 17.43 -3.43
N GLN A 155 -15.57 16.14 -3.13
CA GLN A 155 -15.75 15.69 -1.75
C GLN A 155 -14.50 15.98 -0.92
N LEU A 156 -13.31 15.62 -1.42
CA LEU A 156 -12.04 15.91 -0.74
C LEU A 156 -11.83 17.40 -0.50
N ALA A 157 -12.17 18.24 -1.47
CA ALA A 157 -12.05 19.68 -1.40
C ALA A 157 -12.99 20.33 -0.36
N ASN A 158 -14.17 19.74 -0.16
CA ASN A 158 -15.16 20.17 0.82
C ASN A 158 -14.95 19.55 2.21
N ALA A 159 -14.06 18.56 2.31
CA ALA A 159 -13.75 17.88 3.56
C ALA A 159 -12.94 18.77 4.51
N GLU A 160 -13.05 18.49 5.81
CA GLU A 160 -12.30 19.21 6.82
C GLU A 160 -10.80 19.00 6.64
N LEU A 161 -10.03 20.04 6.97
CA LEU A 161 -8.58 19.88 7.13
C LEU A 161 -8.34 18.96 8.32
N THR A 162 -7.51 17.95 8.14
CA THR A 162 -7.04 17.13 9.26
C THR A 162 -5.79 17.76 9.86
N ASP A 163 -5.51 17.40 11.11
CA ASP A 163 -4.29 17.83 11.80
C ASP A 163 -3.06 17.27 11.06
N PRO A 164 -2.08 18.10 10.64
CA PRO A 164 -0.83 17.60 10.06
C PRO A 164 -0.06 16.65 10.99
N SER A 165 -0.28 16.74 12.31
CA SER A 165 0.29 15.85 13.33
C SER A 165 -0.55 14.59 13.58
N ASN A 166 -1.61 14.37 12.79
CA ASN A 166 -2.42 13.16 12.86
C ASN A 166 -1.50 11.93 12.71
N PRO A 167 -1.54 10.96 13.65
CA PRO A 167 -0.75 9.73 13.57
C PRO A 167 -0.93 8.96 12.26
N ASN A 168 -2.04 9.19 11.56
CA ASN A 168 -2.29 8.57 10.26
C ASN A 168 -1.45 9.20 9.15
N LEU A 169 -0.95 10.43 9.31
CA LEU A 169 -0.14 11.15 8.32
C LEU A 169 1.35 11.20 8.68
N THR A 170 1.68 11.33 9.97
CA THR A 170 3.06 11.55 10.44
C THR A 170 3.97 10.34 10.29
N ASP A 171 3.35 9.20 10.08
CA ASP A 171 3.95 7.88 10.18
C ASP A 171 4.31 7.36 8.75
N GLY A 172 3.88 8.08 7.70
CA GLY A 172 4.16 7.82 6.28
C GLY A 172 5.51 8.34 5.76
N GLY A 173 6.56 8.29 6.59
CA GLY A 173 7.93 8.70 6.21
C GLY A 173 8.23 10.21 6.32
N GLN A 174 7.22 11.07 6.17
CA GLN A 174 7.29 12.55 6.08
C GLN A 174 7.47 13.28 7.43
N ASN A 175 7.60 12.55 8.53
CA ASN A 175 8.04 13.10 9.82
C ASN A 175 9.03 12.14 10.50
N SER A 176 9.63 11.25 9.71
CA SER A 176 10.57 10.26 10.23
C SER A 176 11.98 10.84 10.30
N LEU A 177 12.83 10.23 11.14
CA LEU A 177 14.27 10.50 11.15
C LEU A 177 14.91 10.32 9.75
N PHE A 178 14.24 9.63 8.82
CA PHE A 178 14.71 9.45 7.44
C PHE A 178 14.63 10.73 6.63
N GLU A 179 13.50 11.44 6.62
CA GLU A 179 13.40 12.71 5.89
C GLU A 179 14.33 13.76 6.50
N SER A 180 14.41 13.83 7.84
CA SER A 180 15.20 14.86 8.52
C SER A 180 16.72 14.72 8.35
N TYR A 181 17.25 13.51 8.07
CA TYR A 181 18.70 13.25 8.08
C TYR A 181 19.23 12.39 6.94
N MET A 182 18.38 11.67 6.22
CA MET A 182 18.77 10.67 5.23
C MET A 182 18.12 10.89 3.87
N HIS A 183 17.41 12.01 3.67
CA HIS A 183 16.75 12.35 2.41
C HIS A 183 17.67 12.23 1.19
N ASP A 184 18.84 12.88 1.25
CA ASP A 184 19.81 12.88 0.14
C ASP A 184 20.44 11.49 -0.06
N VAL A 185 20.76 10.78 1.03
CA VAL A 185 21.31 9.41 0.96
C VAL A 185 20.29 8.44 0.37
N TYR A 186 19.03 8.58 0.74
CA TYR A 186 17.94 7.77 0.24
C TYR A 186 17.74 8.00 -1.25
N ARG A 187 17.67 9.26 -1.68
CA ARG A 187 17.61 9.61 -3.11
C ARG A 187 18.80 9.07 -3.89
N GLN A 188 20.03 9.28 -3.39
CA GLN A 188 21.24 8.78 -4.03
C GLN A 188 21.23 7.25 -4.21
N PHE A 189 20.75 6.52 -3.20
CA PHE A 189 20.62 5.06 -3.29
C PHE A 189 19.63 4.65 -4.37
N PHE A 190 18.47 5.31 -4.46
CA PHE A 190 17.48 5.02 -5.49
C PHE A 190 17.91 5.46 -6.89
N ASP A 191 18.67 6.55 -7.02
CA ASP A 191 19.24 7.00 -8.30
C ASP A 191 20.31 6.03 -8.82
N SER A 192 20.86 5.18 -7.95
CA SER A 192 21.78 4.09 -8.34
C SER A 192 21.07 2.84 -8.86
N LEU A 193 19.74 2.77 -8.76
CA LEU A 193 18.96 1.71 -9.38
C LEU A 193 18.89 1.97 -10.89
N ASP A 194 19.20 0.96 -11.70
CA ASP A 194 19.23 1.06 -13.16
C ASP A 194 17.81 1.00 -13.76
N LEU A 195 17.01 2.04 -13.50
CA LEU A 195 15.64 2.17 -13.99
C LEU A 195 15.64 2.79 -15.40
N HIS A 196 15.17 2.04 -16.39
CA HIS A 196 15.17 2.46 -17.80
C HIS A 196 13.84 3.08 -18.23
N ILE A 197 12.72 2.61 -17.70
CA ILE A 197 11.36 3.06 -17.99
C ILE A 197 10.95 4.18 -17.05
N LEU A 198 10.99 3.92 -15.74
CA LEU A 198 10.60 4.87 -14.70
C LEU A 198 11.56 6.06 -14.68
N LYS A 199 11.02 7.27 -14.55
CA LYS A 199 11.81 8.53 -14.53
C LYS A 199 11.60 9.26 -13.22
N SER A 200 12.68 9.60 -12.54
CA SER A 200 12.61 10.37 -11.28
C SER A 200 11.77 11.63 -11.47
N ALA A 201 10.79 11.83 -10.60
CA ALA A 201 9.91 12.98 -10.57
C ALA A 201 10.35 13.95 -9.46
N SER A 202 10.22 15.25 -9.71
CA SER A 202 10.46 16.25 -8.67
C SER A 202 9.33 16.22 -7.62
N SER A 203 9.60 16.79 -6.44
CA SER A 203 8.58 16.91 -5.40
C SER A 203 7.37 17.73 -5.86
N GLU A 204 7.57 18.76 -6.67
CA GLU A 204 6.48 19.57 -7.24
C GLU A 204 5.62 18.75 -8.20
N ALA A 205 6.22 17.87 -9.00
CA ALA A 205 5.50 17.05 -9.97
C ALA A 205 4.75 15.87 -9.33
N SER A 206 5.19 15.41 -8.15
CA SER A 206 4.55 14.31 -7.42
C SER A 206 3.45 14.79 -6.46
N THR A 207 3.54 16.03 -5.95
CA THR A 207 2.64 16.54 -4.91
C THR A 207 1.27 16.98 -5.47
N PHE A 208 0.19 16.62 -4.78
CA PHE A 208 -1.14 17.17 -5.04
C PHE A 208 -1.28 18.58 -4.49
N ASN A 209 -1.79 19.51 -5.30
CA ASN A 209 -2.06 20.88 -4.86
C ASN A 209 -3.10 20.93 -3.73
N LEU A 210 -4.08 20.01 -3.77
CA LEU A 210 -5.18 19.99 -2.79
C LEU A 210 -4.73 19.63 -1.38
N THR A 211 -3.89 18.59 -1.26
CA THR A 211 -3.48 18.03 0.03
C THR A 211 -2.08 18.46 0.44
N GLY A 212 -1.20 18.74 -0.53
CA GLY A 212 0.22 18.97 -0.31
C GLY A 212 1.01 17.67 -0.11
N TYR A 213 0.49 16.51 -0.54
CA TYR A 213 1.10 15.18 -0.39
C TYR A 213 1.26 14.47 -1.75
N PRO A 214 2.17 13.50 -1.90
CA PRO A 214 3.20 13.08 -0.93
C PRO A 214 4.30 14.13 -0.72
N GLN A 215 4.87 14.20 0.48
CA GLN A 215 5.99 15.09 0.84
C GLN A 215 7.26 14.27 1.03
N GLY A 216 8.40 14.75 0.55
CA GLY A 216 9.73 14.15 0.82
C GLY A 216 9.99 12.77 0.23
N LEU A 217 8.98 12.06 -0.26
CA LEU A 217 9.13 10.70 -0.81
C LEU A 217 9.76 10.71 -2.21
N PRO A 218 10.62 9.73 -2.54
CA PRO A 218 11.05 9.54 -3.91
C PRO A 218 9.85 9.12 -4.75
N SER A 219 9.77 9.67 -5.95
CA SER A 219 8.67 9.44 -6.87
C SER A 219 9.21 9.28 -8.28
N TRP A 220 8.52 8.48 -9.08
CA TRP A 220 8.88 8.24 -10.47
C TRP A 220 7.66 8.38 -11.38
N GLU A 221 7.77 9.20 -12.41
CA GLU A 221 6.79 9.25 -13.48
C GLU A 221 6.81 7.93 -14.26
N ILE A 222 5.63 7.48 -14.68
CA ILE A 222 5.43 6.38 -15.64
C ILE A 222 5.23 7.01 -17.02
N PRO A 223 6.28 7.12 -17.87
CA PRO A 223 6.14 7.73 -19.18
C PRO A 223 5.15 6.95 -20.02
N GLY A 224 4.31 7.61 -20.83
CA GLY A 224 3.28 6.94 -21.63
C GLY A 224 2.04 6.48 -20.83
N GLY A 225 2.01 6.71 -19.51
CA GLY A 225 0.83 6.48 -18.67
C GLY A 225 0.36 5.03 -18.68
N VAL A 226 -0.93 4.82 -18.93
CA VAL A 226 -1.58 3.50 -18.87
C VAL A 226 -0.99 2.48 -19.84
N GLU A 227 -0.54 2.90 -21.03
CA GLU A 227 0.02 2.00 -22.03
C GLU A 227 1.31 1.33 -21.53
N THR A 228 2.09 2.02 -20.71
CA THR A 228 3.31 1.47 -20.13
C THR A 228 3.04 0.37 -19.12
N LEU A 229 1.86 0.34 -18.49
CA LEU A 229 1.45 -0.76 -17.59
C LEU A 229 1.29 -2.10 -18.34
N LYS A 230 1.11 -2.07 -19.67
CA LYS A 230 1.03 -3.27 -20.53
C LYS A 230 2.42 -3.88 -20.78
N ASN A 231 3.49 -3.16 -20.48
CA ASN A 231 4.86 -3.62 -20.65
C ASN A 231 5.34 -4.36 -19.39
N ILE A 232 5.75 -5.63 -19.52
CA ILE A 232 6.27 -6.41 -18.40
C ILE A 232 7.54 -5.80 -17.77
N CYS A 233 8.35 -5.07 -18.53
CA CYS A 233 9.53 -4.41 -18.03
C CYS A 233 9.20 -3.29 -17.01
N PHE A 234 8.04 -2.63 -17.13
CA PHE A 234 7.59 -1.68 -16.12
C PHE A 234 7.41 -2.38 -14.76
N TRP A 235 6.76 -3.54 -14.75
CA TRP A 235 6.54 -4.29 -13.52
C TRP A 235 7.83 -4.83 -12.90
N ARG A 236 8.85 -5.12 -13.72
CA ARG A 236 10.19 -5.45 -13.23
C ARG A 236 10.82 -4.27 -12.49
N GLU A 237 10.77 -3.07 -13.07
CA GLU A 237 11.28 -1.86 -12.41
C GLU A 237 10.46 -1.46 -11.18
N TYR A 238 9.15 -1.69 -11.19
CA TYR A 238 8.30 -1.56 -10.01
C TYR A 238 8.77 -2.48 -8.87
N ASP A 239 9.17 -3.73 -9.19
CA ASP A 239 9.77 -4.66 -8.23
C ASP A 239 11.18 -4.22 -7.79
N GLU A 240 12.01 -3.64 -8.69
CA GLU A 240 13.35 -3.13 -8.34
C GLU A 240 13.28 -2.00 -7.31
N ILE A 241 12.28 -1.11 -7.39
CA ILE A 241 12.04 -0.08 -6.37
C ILE A 241 11.78 -0.73 -5.00
N LEU A 242 10.95 -1.79 -4.95
CA LEU A 242 10.69 -2.52 -3.72
C LEU A 242 11.93 -3.23 -3.17
N LYS A 243 12.73 -3.86 -4.03
CA LYS A 243 14.00 -4.49 -3.63
C LYS A 243 14.96 -3.47 -3.05
N GLY A 244 15.08 -2.29 -3.69
CA GLY A 244 15.93 -1.20 -3.20
C GLY A 244 15.45 -0.69 -1.84
N PHE A 245 14.14 -0.51 -1.68
CA PHE A 245 13.53 -0.17 -0.40
C PHE A 245 13.89 -1.19 0.69
N ILE A 246 13.74 -2.48 0.41
CA ILE A 246 14.05 -3.56 1.37
C ILE A 246 15.52 -3.51 1.78
N ASP A 247 16.44 -3.37 0.83
CA ASP A 247 17.87 -3.34 1.07
C ASP A 247 18.32 -2.11 1.86
N PHE A 248 17.78 -0.94 1.53
CA PHE A 248 18.05 0.30 2.25
C PHE A 248 17.69 0.14 3.74
N TYR A 249 16.46 -0.29 4.02
CA TYR A 249 15.96 -0.41 5.39
C TYR A 249 16.58 -1.58 6.16
N ARG A 250 16.81 -2.74 5.52
CA ARG A 250 17.53 -3.86 6.17
C ARG A 250 18.94 -3.44 6.56
N THR A 251 19.65 -2.77 5.65
CA THR A 251 21.00 -2.25 5.93
C THR A 251 20.96 -1.25 7.10
N PHE A 252 20.01 -0.31 7.08
CA PHE A 252 19.86 0.67 8.14
C PHE A 252 19.63 0.00 9.50
N PHE A 253 18.64 -0.89 9.60
CA PHE A 253 18.33 -1.57 10.85
C PHE A 253 19.42 -2.54 11.31
N SER A 254 20.19 -3.14 10.39
CA SER A 254 21.39 -3.90 10.74
C SER A 254 22.46 -3.02 11.38
N GLN A 255 22.67 -1.79 10.89
CA GLN A 255 23.59 -0.84 11.52
C GLN A 255 23.07 -0.32 12.87
N VAL A 256 21.75 -0.13 13.01
CA VAL A 256 21.13 0.24 14.29
C VAL A 256 21.31 -0.88 15.32
N SER A 257 21.11 -2.15 14.93
CA SER A 257 21.19 -3.28 15.87
C SER A 257 22.63 -3.64 16.22
N THR A 258 23.53 -3.64 15.23
CA THR A 258 24.93 -4.05 15.38
C THR A 258 25.84 -3.02 14.75
N ARG A 259 26.77 -2.47 15.55
CA ARG A 259 27.76 -1.51 15.06
C ARG A 259 28.63 -2.17 13.97
N ASN A 260 28.77 -1.51 12.83
CA ASN A 260 29.56 -1.97 11.69
C ASN A 260 29.10 -3.36 11.20
N ALA A 261 27.79 -3.59 11.16
CA ALA A 261 27.25 -4.82 10.60
C ALA A 261 27.71 -4.99 9.14
N PRO A 262 27.94 -6.23 8.67
CA PRO A 262 28.23 -6.48 7.26
C PRO A 262 26.99 -6.23 6.39
N ILE A 263 27.18 -6.24 5.07
CA ILE A 263 26.10 -6.23 4.08
C ILE A 263 25.12 -7.39 4.39
N PRO A 264 23.79 -7.18 4.36
CA PRO A 264 22.83 -8.25 4.53
C PRO A 264 23.08 -9.41 3.55
N LYS A 265 23.02 -10.67 4.05
CA LYS A 265 23.39 -11.87 3.27
C LYS A 265 22.61 -12.04 1.96
N ASP A 266 21.32 -11.68 1.99
CA ASP A 266 20.41 -11.80 0.85
C ASP A 266 20.04 -10.40 0.34
N ALA A 267 21.04 -9.53 0.15
CA ALA A 267 20.86 -8.22 -0.46
C ALA A 267 20.68 -8.36 -1.97
N TYR A 268 19.78 -7.55 -2.54
CA TYR A 268 19.57 -7.45 -3.98
C TYR A 268 20.64 -6.57 -4.65
N PHE A 269 21.13 -5.54 -3.95
CA PHE A 269 22.04 -4.52 -4.45
C PHE A 269 23.28 -4.35 -3.54
N PRO A 270 24.10 -5.41 -3.37
CA PRO A 270 25.21 -5.39 -2.41
C PRO A 270 26.25 -4.30 -2.72
N GLU A 271 26.55 -4.06 -4.00
CA GLU A 271 27.51 -3.03 -4.42
C GLU A 271 26.99 -1.62 -4.09
N GLN A 272 25.72 -1.33 -4.41
CA GLN A 272 25.08 -0.05 -4.11
C GLN A 272 25.00 0.19 -2.60
N ILE A 273 24.73 -0.85 -1.80
CA ILE A 273 24.75 -0.79 -0.33
C ILE A 273 26.14 -0.37 0.15
N GLU A 274 27.20 -1.03 -0.34
CA GLU A 274 28.56 -0.73 0.09
C GLU A 274 28.95 0.71 -0.26
N HIS A 275 28.74 1.10 -1.52
CA HIS A 275 29.17 2.41 -2.03
C HIS A 275 28.34 3.58 -1.51
N THR A 276 27.03 3.39 -1.31
CA THR A 276 26.11 4.50 -1.02
C THR A 276 25.69 4.56 0.45
N LEU A 277 25.62 3.43 1.15
CA LEU A 277 25.13 3.36 2.53
C LEU A 277 26.26 3.13 3.54
N LEU A 278 27.04 2.06 3.37
CA LEU A 278 28.06 1.66 4.35
C LEU A 278 29.32 2.55 4.31
N PHE A 279 29.57 3.24 3.20
CA PHE A 279 30.60 4.26 3.09
C PHE A 279 30.08 5.71 3.34
N ASN A 280 28.82 5.87 3.78
CA ASN A 280 28.22 7.17 4.02
C ASN A 280 28.17 7.53 5.52
N ASN A 281 28.87 8.59 5.89
CA ASN A 281 28.97 9.03 7.29
C ASN A 281 27.64 9.50 7.87
N ASP A 282 26.75 10.10 7.09
CA ASP A 282 25.48 10.62 7.59
C ASP A 282 24.46 9.50 7.80
N PHE A 283 24.49 8.48 6.94
CA PHE A 283 23.78 7.23 7.16
C PHE A 283 24.21 6.56 8.48
N LEU A 284 25.52 6.35 8.68
CA LEU A 284 26.05 5.69 9.87
C LEU A 284 25.82 6.51 11.16
N LYS A 285 25.94 7.84 11.10
CA LYS A 285 25.61 8.72 12.23
C LYS A 285 24.13 8.63 12.59
N THR A 286 23.24 8.56 11.61
CA THR A 286 21.80 8.46 11.86
C THR A 286 21.44 7.10 12.46
N ALA A 287 22.01 6.00 11.95
CA ALA A 287 21.87 4.69 12.56
C ALA A 287 22.39 4.66 14.01
N LYS A 288 23.52 5.35 14.29
CA LYS A 288 24.03 5.52 15.66
C LYS A 288 23.03 6.28 16.55
N LYS A 289 22.47 7.40 16.09
CA LYS A 289 21.48 8.18 16.86
C LYS A 289 20.30 7.29 17.28
N VAL A 290 19.73 6.54 16.33
CA VAL A 290 18.62 5.62 16.62
C VAL A 290 19.03 4.54 17.63
N ARG A 291 20.21 3.93 17.44
CA ARG A 291 20.75 2.93 18.38
C ARG A 291 20.92 3.48 19.79
N ASP A 292 21.46 4.69 19.92
CA ASP A 292 21.68 5.32 21.22
C ASP A 292 20.35 5.58 21.94
N ILE A 293 19.31 6.05 21.22
CA ILE A 293 17.97 6.24 21.79
C ILE A 293 17.38 4.89 22.24
N CYS A 294 17.51 3.83 21.44
CA CYS A 294 17.03 2.49 21.81
C CYS A 294 17.66 1.94 23.09
N ILE A 295 18.91 2.31 23.39
CA ILE A 295 19.60 1.86 24.62
C ILE A 295 19.03 2.58 25.85
N THR A 296 18.63 3.84 25.73
CA THR A 296 18.24 4.68 26.87
C THR A 296 16.73 4.85 27.05
N ASP A 297 15.93 4.63 25.99
CA ASP A 297 14.48 4.81 26.00
C ASP A 297 13.79 3.49 25.64
N ALA A 298 13.30 2.80 26.67
CA ALA A 298 12.59 1.53 26.51
C ALA A 298 11.27 1.67 25.73
N LYS A 299 10.58 2.82 25.81
CA LYS A 299 9.33 3.06 25.07
C LYS A 299 9.63 3.21 23.58
N TYR A 300 10.66 4.00 23.25
CA TYR A 300 11.12 4.14 21.88
C TYR A 300 11.61 2.80 21.31
N ALA A 301 12.45 2.08 22.05
CA ALA A 301 12.95 0.76 21.65
C ALA A 301 11.82 -0.25 21.38
N ASN A 302 10.75 -0.23 22.20
CA ASN A 302 9.56 -1.07 22.00
C ASN A 302 8.76 -0.66 20.76
N SER A 303 8.74 0.63 20.41
CA SER A 303 8.03 1.14 19.24
C SER A 303 8.76 0.90 17.92
N ILE A 304 10.09 0.65 17.94
CA ILE A 304 10.87 0.42 16.72
C ILE A 304 10.42 -0.85 16.01
N ARG A 305 10.31 -0.69 14.70
CA ARG A 305 10.00 -1.74 13.74
C ARG A 305 11.28 -2.19 13.03
N TRP A 306 11.78 -3.37 13.39
CA TRP A 306 13.06 -3.88 12.89
C TRP A 306 13.00 -4.52 11.48
N GLN A 307 11.81 -4.67 10.91
CA GLN A 307 11.59 -5.21 9.57
C GLN A 307 10.98 -4.14 8.65
N PRO A 308 11.35 -4.12 7.36
CA PRO A 308 10.78 -3.18 6.41
C PRO A 308 9.33 -3.58 6.06
N ALA A 309 8.38 -2.81 6.58
CA ALA A 309 7.02 -2.76 6.07
C ALA A 309 6.90 -1.55 5.12
N PHE A 310 6.14 -1.69 4.03
CA PHE A 310 6.08 -0.68 2.98
C PHE A 310 4.66 -0.42 2.47
N LYS A 311 4.47 0.75 1.90
CA LYS A 311 3.36 1.11 1.03
C LYS A 311 3.94 1.58 -0.30
N GLN A 312 3.61 0.91 -1.39
CA GLN A 312 4.04 1.29 -2.74
C GLN A 312 2.80 1.60 -3.56
N LEU A 313 2.77 2.78 -4.16
CA LEU A 313 1.59 3.34 -4.83
C LEU A 313 1.89 3.63 -6.28
N ILE A 314 0.85 3.45 -7.11
CA ILE A 314 0.67 4.11 -8.41
C ILE A 314 -0.50 5.09 -8.23
N TYR A 315 -0.32 6.37 -8.48
CA TYR A 315 -1.40 7.35 -8.41
C TYR A 315 -1.34 8.32 -9.60
N ARG A 316 -2.47 8.95 -9.91
CA ARG A 316 -2.52 9.99 -10.94
C ARG A 316 -2.40 11.38 -10.32
N ASN A 317 -1.38 12.15 -10.70
CA ASN A 317 -1.17 13.52 -10.22
C ASN A 317 -2.17 14.53 -10.84
N ASP A 318 -2.05 15.81 -10.46
CA ASP A 318 -2.92 16.88 -10.97
C ASP A 318 -2.77 17.14 -12.48
N GLU A 319 -1.62 16.83 -13.07
CA GLU A 319 -1.38 16.93 -14.52
C GLU A 319 -1.91 15.72 -15.30
N GLY A 320 -2.48 14.72 -14.62
CA GLY A 320 -2.95 13.49 -15.24
C GLY A 320 -1.86 12.43 -15.48
N LYS A 321 -0.63 12.67 -15.03
CA LYS A 321 0.48 11.71 -15.13
C LYS A 321 0.37 10.64 -14.06
N LEU A 322 0.80 9.42 -14.38
CA LEU A 322 0.90 8.35 -13.40
C LEU A 322 2.26 8.39 -12.71
N ILE A 323 2.25 8.31 -11.39
CA ILE A 323 3.42 8.40 -10.53
C ILE A 323 3.50 7.15 -9.65
N VAL A 324 4.70 6.55 -9.57
CA VAL A 324 5.06 5.54 -8.58
C VAL A 324 5.70 6.23 -7.37
N THR A 325 5.33 5.83 -6.16
CA THR A 325 6.04 6.23 -4.93
C THR A 325 6.11 5.04 -3.97
N ILE A 326 7.12 5.02 -3.10
CA ILE A 326 7.24 4.05 -2.02
C ILE A 326 7.58 4.72 -0.70
N SER A 327 6.97 4.25 0.38
CA SER A 327 7.24 4.71 1.74
C SER A 327 7.33 3.53 2.70
N GLN A 328 8.05 3.73 3.80
CA GLN A 328 7.91 2.88 4.96
C GLN A 328 6.48 2.94 5.49
N ASN A 329 5.95 1.78 5.84
CA ASN A 329 4.61 1.61 6.38
C ASN A 329 4.63 1.78 7.90
N SER A 330 3.63 2.49 8.39
CA SER A 330 3.38 2.75 9.80
C SER A 330 2.39 1.77 10.44
N ILE A 331 2.17 1.92 11.75
CA ILE A 331 1.16 1.14 12.47
C ILE A 331 -0.22 1.73 12.18
N GLY A 332 -0.98 1.06 11.32
CA GLY A 332 -2.45 1.03 11.47
C GLY A 332 -3.30 1.80 10.47
N ASN A 333 -2.76 2.34 9.38
CA ASN A 333 -3.55 3.27 8.56
C ASN A 333 -3.59 3.00 7.06
N ALA A 334 -4.64 3.56 6.44
CA ALA A 334 -4.98 3.38 5.04
C ALA A 334 -3.82 3.83 4.13
N ILE A 335 -3.66 3.15 2.99
CA ILE A 335 -2.65 3.52 1.99
C ILE A 335 -2.84 4.97 1.44
N THR A 336 -4.02 5.53 1.67
CA THR A 336 -4.49 6.86 1.26
C THR A 336 -3.78 8.01 1.98
N GLU A 337 -3.16 7.74 3.14
CA GLU A 337 -2.44 8.76 3.92
C GLU A 337 -1.23 9.33 3.18
N LEU A 338 -0.60 8.53 2.32
CA LEU A 338 0.53 8.96 1.50
C LEU A 338 0.14 10.10 0.56
N LEU A 339 -1.15 10.22 0.26
CA LEU A 339 -1.72 11.27 -0.59
C LEU A 339 -2.46 12.34 0.25
N GLY A 340 -2.29 12.33 1.58
CA GLY A 340 -2.87 13.30 2.50
C GLY A 340 -4.37 13.12 2.71
N VAL A 341 -4.88 11.89 2.56
CA VAL A 341 -6.30 11.56 2.78
C VAL A 341 -6.45 10.64 3.98
N VAL A 342 -6.99 11.18 5.07
CA VAL A 342 -7.38 10.46 6.28
C VAL A 342 -8.83 10.02 6.14
N VAL A 343 -9.09 8.72 6.29
CA VAL A 343 -10.45 8.18 6.18
C VAL A 343 -10.98 7.79 7.56
N LYS A 344 -12.06 8.45 7.97
CA LYS A 344 -12.86 8.09 9.13
C LYS A 344 -14.04 7.23 8.69
N ARG A 345 -14.03 5.95 9.07
CA ARG A 345 -15.10 5.00 8.73
C ARG A 345 -16.18 5.05 9.82
N VAL A 346 -17.43 5.22 9.41
CA VAL A 346 -18.58 5.30 10.35
C VAL A 346 -19.63 4.25 9.97
N PRO A 347 -20.12 3.45 10.93
CA PRO A 347 -21.20 2.49 10.64
C PRO A 347 -22.50 3.25 10.35
N ASP A 348 -22.92 3.22 9.09
CA ASP A 348 -24.14 3.88 8.61
C ASP A 348 -24.62 3.16 7.34
N ALA A 349 -25.49 2.17 7.56
CA ALA A 349 -26.01 1.33 6.49
C ALA A 349 -26.89 2.12 5.51
N GLU A 350 -27.71 3.05 6.00
CA GLU A 350 -28.61 3.86 5.16
C GLU A 350 -27.84 4.80 4.23
N ALA A 351 -26.78 5.43 4.72
CA ALA A 351 -25.92 6.27 3.89
C ALA A 351 -25.12 5.45 2.88
N TYR A 352 -24.61 4.28 3.29
CA TYR A 352 -23.87 3.39 2.40
C TYR A 352 -24.75 2.82 1.28
N GLU A 353 -26.00 2.44 1.59
CA GLU A 353 -26.96 1.89 0.62
C GLU A 353 -27.30 2.85 -0.54
N LYS A 354 -27.15 4.16 -0.33
CA LYS A 354 -27.32 5.16 -1.39
C LYS A 354 -26.21 5.12 -2.43
N ALA A 355 -25.00 4.73 -2.04
CA ALA A 355 -23.82 4.68 -2.91
C ALA A 355 -23.51 3.27 -3.41
N GLU A 356 -23.91 2.24 -2.66
CA GLU A 356 -23.62 0.83 -2.92
C GLU A 356 -23.97 0.39 -4.37
N PRO A 357 -25.15 0.71 -4.96
CA PRO A 357 -25.48 0.25 -6.31
C PRO A 357 -24.49 0.72 -7.37
N ALA A 358 -24.13 2.01 -7.36
CA ALA A 358 -23.20 2.60 -8.31
C ALA A 358 -21.75 2.14 -8.08
N LEU A 359 -21.39 1.78 -6.85
CA LEU A 359 -20.11 1.13 -6.55
C LEU A 359 -20.09 -0.28 -7.15
N ILE A 360 -21.11 -1.10 -6.85
CA ILE A 360 -21.22 -2.50 -7.30
C ILE A 360 -21.22 -2.59 -8.82
N GLU A 361 -21.99 -1.74 -9.52
CA GLU A 361 -22.01 -1.70 -10.98
C GLU A 361 -20.58 -1.59 -11.56
N LYS A 362 -19.79 -0.61 -11.06
CA LYS A 362 -18.41 -0.44 -11.51
C LYS A 362 -17.51 -1.63 -11.17
N LEU A 363 -17.73 -2.27 -10.02
CA LEU A 363 -16.96 -3.45 -9.60
C LEU A 363 -17.28 -4.68 -10.45
N LEU A 364 -18.54 -4.86 -10.86
CA LEU A 364 -18.95 -5.95 -11.75
C LEU A 364 -18.48 -5.71 -13.19
N GLU A 365 -18.46 -4.46 -13.66
CA GLU A 365 -17.88 -4.13 -14.97
C GLU A 365 -16.38 -4.47 -15.06
N VAL A 366 -15.58 -4.09 -14.07
CA VAL A 366 -14.15 -4.42 -14.08
C VAL A 366 -13.93 -5.92 -13.88
N ARG A 367 -14.77 -6.59 -13.07
CA ARG A 367 -14.78 -8.05 -12.95
C ARG A 367 -14.97 -8.71 -14.32
N GLN A 368 -15.93 -8.23 -15.11
CA GLN A 368 -16.20 -8.78 -16.44
C GLN A 368 -14.98 -8.66 -17.36
N ARG A 369 -14.26 -7.53 -17.34
CA ARG A 369 -13.00 -7.38 -18.09
C ARG A 369 -11.92 -8.37 -17.68
N LEU A 370 -11.82 -8.68 -16.39
CA LEU A 370 -10.87 -9.67 -15.88
C LEU A 370 -11.24 -11.10 -16.33
N ILE A 371 -12.54 -11.42 -16.37
CA ILE A 371 -13.03 -12.71 -16.90
C ILE A 371 -12.71 -12.82 -18.40
N GLU A 372 -13.01 -11.78 -19.19
CA GLU A 372 -12.72 -11.73 -20.63
C GLU A 372 -11.22 -11.84 -20.94
N ALA A 373 -10.37 -11.36 -20.03
CA ALA A 373 -8.92 -11.46 -20.13
C ALA A 373 -8.35 -12.82 -19.65
N ASP A 374 -9.21 -13.78 -19.29
CA ASP A 374 -8.82 -15.09 -18.76
C ASP A 374 -7.95 -14.97 -17.49
N LEU A 375 -8.41 -14.15 -16.52
CA LEU A 375 -7.72 -13.92 -15.25
C LEU A 375 -8.46 -14.50 -14.04
N GLY A 376 -9.58 -15.17 -14.26
CA GLY A 376 -10.34 -15.86 -13.23
C GLY A 376 -11.81 -16.00 -13.55
N THR A 377 -12.57 -16.48 -12.57
CA THR A 377 -14.01 -16.73 -12.67
C THR A 377 -14.78 -15.85 -11.70
N GLY A 378 -15.94 -15.35 -12.11
CA GLY A 378 -16.83 -14.57 -11.25
C GLY A 378 -17.30 -15.36 -10.04
N ILE A 379 -17.35 -14.71 -8.88
CA ILE A 379 -17.89 -15.29 -7.64
C ILE A 379 -19.34 -14.87 -7.48
N LYS A 380 -20.22 -15.86 -7.28
CA LYS A 380 -21.62 -15.63 -6.89
C LYS A 380 -21.69 -15.19 -5.44
N THR A 381 -22.56 -14.21 -5.16
CA THR A 381 -22.98 -13.92 -3.79
C THR A 381 -24.49 -13.82 -3.73
N LYS A 382 -25.04 -13.54 -2.54
CA LYS A 382 -26.46 -13.18 -2.40
C LYS A 382 -26.82 -11.85 -3.07
N TYR A 383 -25.81 -11.03 -3.42
CA TYR A 383 -26.00 -9.68 -3.94
C TYR A 383 -25.75 -9.57 -5.46
N TRP A 384 -24.95 -10.47 -6.06
CA TRP A 384 -24.66 -10.48 -7.50
C TRP A 384 -24.46 -11.90 -8.06
N SER A 385 -24.71 -12.06 -9.36
CA SER A 385 -24.57 -13.31 -10.11
C SER A 385 -23.12 -13.65 -10.48
N GLU A 386 -22.88 -14.89 -10.93
CA GLU A 386 -21.59 -15.36 -11.46
C GLU A 386 -21.24 -14.77 -12.83
N ILE A 387 -22.27 -14.50 -13.65
CA ILE A 387 -22.17 -13.84 -14.95
C ILE A 387 -21.81 -12.38 -14.72
#